data_AF-A0A3L7C691-F1
#
_entry.id   AF-A0A3L7C691-F1
#
_cell.length_a   1.000
_cell.length_b   1.000
_cell.length_c   1.000
_cell.angle_alpha   90.00
_cell.angle_beta   90.00
_cell.angle_gamma   90.00
#
_symmetry.space_group_name_H-M   'P 1'
#
loop_
_entity.id
_entity.type
_entity.pdbx_description
1 polymer ?
#
loop_
_entity_poly.entity_id
_entity_poly.type
_entity_poly.pdbx_seq_one_letter_code
_entity_poly.pdbx_strand_id
1 'polypeptide(L)'
;MTDGGTTRYAGVRAAVVGTGLIGGSVLLRLADAGLDVAGWDPDLATRAQARARGVAAPDTLEETVAGRDVVFLGGPLPTLPRTLARVAAATASGCVLTDVG
;
A
#
# COMPACT_ATOMS: atom_id res chain seq x y z
N MET A 1 20.80 11.01 -20.73
CA MET A 1 21.22 11.21 -19.33
C MET A 1 20.27 12.22 -18.71
N THR A 2 19.13 11.74 -18.21
CA THR A 2 18.09 12.56 -17.58
C THR A 2 18.33 12.58 -16.08
N ASP A 3 18.98 13.64 -15.62
CA ASP A 3 19.12 13.96 -14.21
C ASP A 3 18.04 14.98 -13.80
N GLY A 4 17.44 14.81 -12.61
CA GLY A 4 16.72 15.90 -11.94
C GLY A 4 15.29 15.67 -11.41
N GLY A 5 14.69 14.48 -11.49
CA GLY A 5 13.29 14.28 -11.08
C GLY A 5 13.02 13.47 -9.81
N THR A 6 13.98 12.67 -9.34
CA THR A 6 13.71 11.52 -8.45
C THR A 6 13.76 11.80 -6.95
N THR A 7 13.61 13.05 -6.53
CA THR A 7 13.78 13.41 -5.10
C THR A 7 12.52 13.89 -4.39
N ARG A 8 11.42 14.22 -5.08
CA ARG A 8 10.24 14.80 -4.40
C ARG A 8 9.54 13.86 -3.42
N TYR A 9 9.66 12.56 -3.64
CA TYR A 9 9.02 11.55 -2.80
C TYR A 9 10.03 10.57 -2.18
N ALA A 10 11.33 10.91 -2.23
CA ALA A 10 12.37 10.15 -1.56
C ALA A 10 12.10 10.17 -0.04
N GLY A 11 11.78 9.01 0.53
CA GLY A 11 11.43 8.86 1.95
C GLY A 11 9.93 8.75 2.25
N VAL A 12 9.04 8.86 1.25
CA VAL A 12 7.61 8.55 1.42
C VAL A 12 7.43 7.06 1.63
N ARG A 13 6.73 6.68 2.71
CA ARG A 13 6.38 5.30 3.02
C ARG A 13 4.94 5.06 2.62
N ALA A 14 4.72 4.12 1.71
CA ALA A 14 3.39 3.82 1.19
C ALA A 14 2.89 2.45 1.68
N ALA A 15 1.58 2.31 1.79
CA ALA A 15 0.94 1.01 1.91
C ALA A 15 -0.16 0.83 0.86
N VAL A 16 -0.42 -0.41 0.49
CA VAL A 16 -1.53 -0.80 -0.39
C VAL A 16 -2.39 -1.86 0.28
N VAL A 17 -3.67 -1.58 0.46
CA VAL A 17 -4.67 -2.46 1.06
C VAL A 17 -5.60 -2.97 -0.05
N GLY A 18 -5.53 -4.27 -0.33
CA GLY A 18 -6.07 -4.91 -1.54
C GLY A 18 -5.00 -4.92 -2.63
N THR A 19 -4.38 -6.08 -2.87
CA THR A 19 -3.21 -6.22 -3.76
C THR A 19 -3.47 -7.13 -4.97
N GLY A 20 -4.74 -7.17 -5.40
CA GLY A 20 -5.16 -7.72 -6.69
C GLY A 20 -4.64 -6.91 -7.88
N LEU A 21 -5.41 -6.82 -8.97
CA LEU A 21 -4.92 -6.21 -10.22
C LEU A 21 -4.44 -4.75 -10.06
N ILE A 22 -5.34 -3.86 -9.58
CA ILE A 22 -5.03 -2.42 -9.50
C ILE A 22 -4.03 -2.15 -8.38
N GLY A 23 -4.34 -2.57 -7.14
CA GLY A 23 -3.47 -2.34 -6.00
C GLY A 23 -2.12 -3.06 -6.13
N GLY A 24 -2.07 -4.27 -6.68
CA GLY A 24 -0.83 -4.97 -6.95
C GLY A 24 0.05 -4.24 -7.97
N SER A 25 -0.55 -3.67 -9.03
CA SER A 25 0.17 -2.83 -9.99
C SER A 25 0.80 -1.60 -9.32
N VAL A 26 0.04 -0.89 -8.48
CA VAL A 26 0.54 0.25 -7.69
C VAL A 26 1.67 -0.19 -6.77
N LEU A 27 1.44 -1.22 -5.96
CA LEU A 27 2.40 -1.73 -4.98
C LEU A 27 3.75 -2.05 -5.63
N LEU A 28 3.73 -2.83 -6.72
CA LEU A 28 4.93 -3.29 -7.39
C LEU A 28 5.66 -2.15 -8.08
N ARG A 29 4.93 -1.19 -8.69
CA ARG A 29 5.58 -0.04 -9.32
C ARG A 29 6.24 0.90 -8.31
N LEU A 30 5.62 1.10 -7.15
CA LEU A 30 6.23 1.89 -6.08
C LEU A 30 7.47 1.18 -5.49
N ALA A 31 7.41 -0.15 -5.34
CA ALA A 31 8.58 -0.95 -4.96
C ALA A 31 9.71 -0.84 -6.00
N ASP A 32 9.40 -1.01 -7.29
CA ASP A 32 10.36 -0.89 -8.40
C ASP A 32 11.00 0.51 -8.46
N ALA A 33 10.25 1.55 -8.03
CA ALA A 33 10.73 2.93 -7.92
C ALA A 33 11.58 3.20 -6.66
N GLY A 34 11.77 2.20 -5.79
CA GLY A 34 12.62 2.27 -4.60
C GLY A 34 11.97 2.90 -3.36
N LEU A 35 10.64 3.01 -3.31
CA LEU A 35 9.94 3.49 -2.11
C LEU A 35 9.82 2.38 -1.05
N ASP A 36 9.76 2.79 0.22
CA ASP A 36 9.39 1.89 1.32
C ASP A 36 7.90 1.58 1.22
N VAL A 37 7.58 0.37 0.77
CA VAL A 37 6.19 -0.07 0.55
C VAL A 37 5.84 -1.36 1.26
N ALA A 38 4.61 -1.42 1.75
CA ALA A 38 4.00 -2.64 2.28
C ALA A 38 2.63 -2.91 1.65
N GLY A 39 2.30 -4.17 1.42
CA GLY A 39 1.04 -4.60 0.83
C GLY A 39 0.26 -5.54 1.73
N TRP A 40 -1.06 -5.42 1.77
CA TRP A 40 -1.92 -6.38 2.46
C TRP A 40 -3.11 -6.77 1.61
N ASP A 41 -3.48 -8.04 1.67
CA ASP A 41 -4.69 -8.59 1.07
C ASP A 41 -5.33 -9.56 2.06
N PRO A 42 -6.67 -9.67 2.16
CA PRO A 42 -7.28 -10.73 2.93
C PRO A 42 -6.88 -12.14 2.45
N ASP A 43 -6.58 -12.32 1.15
CA ASP A 43 -6.12 -13.60 0.61
C ASP A 43 -4.65 -13.89 0.94
N LEU A 44 -4.42 -15.03 1.61
CA LEU A 44 -3.10 -15.52 2.00
C LEU A 44 -2.19 -15.77 0.79
N ALA A 45 -2.74 -16.29 -0.30
CA ALA A 45 -1.95 -16.60 -1.49
C ALA A 45 -1.43 -15.30 -2.14
N THR A 46 -2.27 -14.27 -2.20
CA THR A 46 -1.88 -12.94 -2.69
C THR A 46 -0.77 -12.33 -1.83
N ARG A 47 -0.85 -12.42 -0.48
CA ARG A 47 0.24 -11.96 0.40
C ARG A 47 1.55 -12.73 0.18
N ALA A 48 1.48 -14.04 -0.01
CA ALA A 48 2.65 -14.87 -0.32
C ALA A 48 3.31 -14.47 -1.65
N GLN A 49 2.52 -14.13 -2.67
CA GLN A 49 3.02 -13.64 -3.96
C GLN A 49 3.76 -12.31 -3.83
N ALA A 50 3.25 -11.36 -3.02
CA ALA A 50 3.95 -10.10 -2.76
C ALA A 50 5.31 -10.34 -2.08
N ARG A 51 5.36 -11.20 -1.06
CA ARG A 51 6.61 -11.58 -0.38
C ARG A 51 7.61 -12.24 -1.33
N ALA A 52 7.14 -13.12 -2.21
CA ALA A 52 7.98 -13.77 -3.23
C ALA A 52 8.60 -12.78 -4.23
N ARG A 53 8.00 -11.59 -4.37
CA ARG A 53 8.53 -10.47 -5.17
C ARG A 53 9.39 -9.48 -4.36
N GLY A 54 9.73 -9.83 -3.11
CA GLY A 54 10.55 -9.00 -2.23
C GLY A 54 9.81 -7.84 -1.57
N VAL A 55 8.48 -7.78 -1.70
CA VAL A 55 7.66 -6.72 -1.08
C VAL A 55 7.21 -7.14 0.31
N ALA A 56 7.31 -6.23 1.28
CA ALA A 56 6.79 -6.46 2.62
C ALA A 56 5.28 -6.68 2.57
N ALA A 57 4.81 -7.79 3.11
CA ALA A 57 3.38 -8.03 3.29
C ALA A 57 3.12 -8.57 4.69
N PRO A 58 2.87 -7.71 5.69
CA PRO A 58 2.50 -8.14 7.04
C PRO A 58 1.26 -9.03 7.07
N ASP A 59 1.04 -9.72 8.19
CA ASP A 59 -0.11 -10.63 8.31
C ASP A 59 -1.41 -9.86 8.58
N THR A 60 -1.32 -8.70 9.21
CA THR A 60 -2.46 -7.85 9.52
C THR A 60 -2.50 -6.56 8.69
N LEU A 61 -3.70 -6.01 8.53
CA LEU A 61 -3.91 -4.73 7.86
C LEU A 61 -3.27 -3.61 8.69
N GLU A 62 -3.41 -3.67 10.01
CA GLU A 62 -2.91 -2.67 10.95
C GLU A 62 -1.38 -2.54 10.89
N GLU A 63 -0.66 -3.66 10.92
CA GLU A 63 0.81 -3.66 10.77
C GLU A 63 1.25 -3.07 9.43
N THR A 64 0.45 -3.30 8.38
CA THR A 64 0.75 -2.81 7.03
C THR A 64 0.64 -1.29 6.94
N VAL A 65 -0.37 -0.70 7.57
CA VAL A 65 -0.64 0.75 7.49
C VAL A 65 0.03 1.57 8.59
N ALA A 66 0.54 0.92 9.64
CA ALA A 66 1.19 1.58 10.75
C ALA A 66 2.39 2.43 10.29
N GLY A 67 2.36 3.71 10.67
CA GLY A 67 3.43 4.66 10.38
C GLY A 67 3.62 4.99 8.90
N ARG A 68 2.63 4.72 8.03
CA ARG A 68 2.71 5.07 6.59
C ARG A 68 2.29 6.51 6.35
N ASP A 69 2.85 7.11 5.31
CA ASP A 69 2.56 8.50 4.91
C ASP A 69 1.40 8.55 3.91
N VAL A 70 1.22 7.48 3.12
CA VAL A 70 0.10 7.29 2.19
C VAL A 70 -0.39 5.84 2.18
N VAL A 71 -1.71 5.64 2.13
CA VAL A 71 -2.35 4.34 1.97
C VAL A 71 -3.29 4.36 0.78
N PHE A 72 -3.07 3.43 -0.16
CA PHE A 72 -3.96 3.16 -1.28
C PHE A 72 -4.92 2.02 -0.93
N LEU A 73 -6.22 2.24 -1.11
CA LEU A 73 -7.24 1.21 -0.95
C LEU A 73 -7.66 0.67 -2.32
N GLY A 74 -7.20 -0.54 -2.64
CA GLY A 74 -7.47 -1.27 -3.89
C GLY A 74 -8.38 -2.48 -3.72
N GLY A 75 -9.15 -2.54 -2.63
CA GLY A 75 -10.13 -3.60 -2.36
C GLY A 75 -11.48 -3.39 -3.08
N PRO A 76 -12.39 -4.38 -3.06
CA PRO A 76 -13.70 -4.27 -3.72
C PRO A 76 -14.58 -3.14 -3.14
N LEU A 77 -15.23 -2.38 -4.04
CA LEU A 77 -16.15 -1.27 -3.72
C LEU A 77 -17.14 -1.55 -2.58
N PRO A 78 -17.85 -2.70 -2.52
CA PRO A 78 -18.82 -2.94 -1.45
C PRO A 78 -18.20 -3.01 -0.05
N THR A 79 -16.91 -3.35 0.04
CA THR A 79 -16.18 -3.48 1.31
C THR A 79 -15.36 -2.24 1.65
N LEU A 80 -15.18 -1.33 0.69
CA LEU A 80 -14.27 -0.20 0.78
C LEU A 80 -14.59 0.75 1.96
N PRO A 81 -15.85 1.14 2.26
CA PRO A 81 -16.12 2.03 3.39
C PRO A 81 -15.69 1.46 4.75
N ARG A 82 -15.91 0.15 4.95
CA ARG A 82 -15.50 -0.54 6.18
C ARG A 82 -13.98 -0.63 6.28
N THR A 83 -13.32 -0.95 5.17
CA THR A 83 -11.85 -1.01 5.11
C THR A 83 -11.25 0.36 5.35
N LEU A 84 -11.81 1.43 4.77
CA LEU A 84 -11.38 2.80 4.99
C LEU A 84 -11.48 3.20 6.46
N ALA A 85 -12.61 2.92 7.12
CA ALA A 85 -12.76 3.22 8.55
C ALA A 85 -11.72 2.47 9.41
N ARG A 86 -11.43 1.22 9.08
CA ARG A 86 -10.41 0.41 9.76
C ARG A 86 -9.00 0.95 9.54
N VAL A 87 -8.66 1.32 8.30
CA VAL A 87 -7.37 1.94 7.95
C VAL A 87 -7.22 3.27 8.68
N ALA A 88 -8.23 4.14 8.63
CA ALA A 88 -8.20 5.45 9.28
C ALA A 88 -7.95 5.35 10.79
N ALA A 89 -8.51 4.33 11.46
CA ALA A 89 -8.28 4.08 12.87
C ALA A 89 -6.85 3.59 13.20
N ALA A 90 -6.14 3.01 12.22
CA ALA A 90 -4.80 2.44 12.38
C ALA A 90 -3.68 3.35 11.84
N THR A 91 -4.03 4.48 11.22
CA THR A 91 -3.07 5.44 10.62
C THR A 91 -2.95 6.71 11.44
N ALA A 92 -1.80 7.40 11.33
CA ALA A 92 -1.61 8.72 11.93
C ALA A 92 -2.49 9.78 11.25
N SER A 93 -2.82 10.87 11.95
CA SER A 93 -3.71 11.94 11.45
C SER A 93 -3.22 12.65 10.19
N GLY A 94 -1.91 12.59 9.90
CA GLY A 94 -1.31 13.16 8.69
C GLY A 94 -1.20 12.19 7.52
N CYS A 95 -1.65 10.93 7.68
CA CYS A 95 -1.59 9.93 6.64
C CYS A 95 -2.62 10.24 5.54
N VAL A 96 -2.18 10.26 4.28
CA VAL A 96 -3.08 10.40 3.14
C VAL A 96 -3.75 9.05 2.87
N LEU A 97 -5.08 9.03 2.85
CA LEU A 97 -5.87 7.85 2.49
C LEU A 97 -6.57 8.11 1.16
N THR A 98 -6.41 7.21 0.19
CA THR A 98 -7.06 7.32 -1.11
C THR A 98 -7.48 5.95 -1.61
N ASP A 99 -8.67 5.84 -2.18
CA ASP A 99 -9.03 4.69 -3.00
C ASP A 99 -8.46 4.83 -4.43
N VAL A 100 -8.71 3.82 -5.24
CA VAL A 100 -8.33 3.75 -6.67
C VAL A 100 -9.53 3.47 -7.57
N GLY A 101 -10.75 3.70 -7.09
CA GLY A 101 -12.00 3.37 -7.79
C GLY A 101 -13.17 3.14 -6.85
#